data_AF-A0AAW2QN19-F1
#
_entry.id   AF-A0AAW2QN19-F1
#
_cell.length_a   1.000
_cell.length_b   1.000
_cell.length_c   1.000
_cell.angle_alpha   90.00
_cell.angle_beta   90.00
_cell.angle_gamma   90.00
#
_symmetry.space_group_name_H-M   'P 1'
#
loop_
_entity.id
_entity.type
_entity.pdbx_description
1 polymer ?
#
loop_
_entity_poly.entity_id
_entity_poly.type
_entity_poly.pdbx_seq_one_letter_code
_entity_poly.pdbx_strand_id
1 'polypeptide(L)'
;MALVLHASSTNKNAFKALIAAEYSGVKVELTKDFEMGVSNKTPEFLKMNPIGKVPVLETSDGPIFESNAIARYVARLKPDNPLYGSSLIEYGHIEQWMDFSATEIDINIARWLYPRLGYGLYLPPAEEAGIAALKRALEALNTHLASNTYLVGHGVTLADIVMTCNLSIGFKAIMTKSLTSQFPHVERYFWTMVNQPNFKKILGDIKQAESIPPLASKKPAQTKEPAKPKPKEEPKKEVKKEEVKPKEVAEEEEAPKPKSKNPLDLLPPSKMILDEWKRLYSNTKTNFREVAIKGFWDMYDPEGYSLWFCNYKYMMKTQSHLLL
;
A
#
# COMPACT_ATOMS: atom_id res chain seq x y z
N MET A 1 -20.53 -16.58 -18.50
CA MET A 1 -20.73 -16.60 -17.04
C MET A 1 -20.29 -15.25 -16.47
N ALA A 2 -20.88 -14.80 -15.37
CA ALA A 2 -20.44 -13.57 -14.69
C ALA A 2 -19.14 -13.84 -13.92
N LEU A 3 -18.22 -12.89 -13.92
CA LEU A 3 -17.05 -12.92 -13.03
C LEU A 3 -17.46 -12.41 -11.64
N VAL A 4 -16.85 -12.96 -10.59
CA VAL A 4 -17.15 -12.57 -9.21
C VAL A 4 -16.05 -11.64 -8.69
N LEU A 5 -16.43 -10.48 -8.17
CA LEU A 5 -15.54 -9.48 -7.60
C LEU A 5 -15.76 -9.35 -6.10
N HIS A 6 -14.76 -9.70 -5.31
CA HIS A 6 -14.81 -9.58 -3.86
C HIS A 6 -14.32 -8.22 -3.39
N ALA A 7 -15.25 -7.40 -2.91
CA ALA A 7 -14.98 -6.17 -2.18
C ALA A 7 -16.25 -5.69 -1.47
N SER A 8 -16.11 -4.71 -0.56
CA SER A 8 -17.27 -3.98 -0.05
C SER A 8 -17.92 -3.12 -1.15
N SER A 9 -19.24 -2.92 -1.05
CA SER A 9 -20.04 -2.17 -2.04
C SER A 9 -19.66 -0.69 -2.19
N THR A 10 -18.94 -0.13 -1.23
CA THR A 10 -18.48 1.27 -1.23
C THR A 10 -17.01 1.43 -1.65
N ASN A 11 -16.35 0.34 -2.07
CA ASN A 11 -14.92 0.35 -2.33
C ASN A 11 -14.59 1.01 -3.69
N LYS A 12 -13.96 2.19 -3.66
CA LYS A 12 -13.53 2.90 -4.87
C LYS A 12 -12.60 2.10 -5.79
N ASN A 13 -11.82 1.17 -5.25
CA ASN A 13 -10.91 0.34 -6.03
C ASN A 13 -11.67 -0.74 -6.79
N ALA A 14 -12.80 -1.24 -6.26
CA ALA A 14 -13.68 -2.16 -6.97
C ALA A 14 -14.42 -1.47 -8.13
N PHE A 15 -14.79 -0.20 -7.95
CA PHE A 15 -15.48 0.59 -8.98
C PHE A 15 -14.70 0.69 -10.30
N LYS A 16 -13.35 0.67 -10.26
CA LYS A 16 -12.51 0.66 -11.46
C LYS A 16 -12.87 -0.50 -12.40
N ALA A 17 -12.98 -1.71 -11.83
CA ALA A 17 -13.31 -2.92 -12.57
C ALA A 17 -14.77 -2.94 -13.02
N LEU A 18 -15.69 -2.48 -12.17
CA LEU A 18 -17.12 -2.44 -12.49
C LEU A 18 -17.41 -1.44 -13.61
N ILE A 19 -16.83 -0.25 -13.60
CA ILE A 19 -17.00 0.73 -14.68
C ILE A 19 -16.35 0.22 -15.97
N ALA A 20 -15.14 -0.37 -15.89
CA ALA A 20 -14.52 -1.00 -17.05
C ALA A 20 -15.43 -2.11 -17.64
N ALA A 21 -16.09 -2.90 -16.79
CA ALA A 21 -17.02 -3.93 -17.20
C ALA A 21 -18.22 -3.37 -17.97
N GLU A 22 -18.79 -2.24 -17.54
CA GLU A 22 -19.87 -1.55 -18.25
C GLU A 22 -19.47 -1.10 -19.66
N TYR A 23 -18.29 -0.48 -19.82
CA TYR A 23 -17.78 -0.09 -21.14
C TYR A 23 -17.44 -1.29 -22.02
N SER A 24 -17.01 -2.41 -21.42
CA SER A 24 -16.58 -3.61 -22.14
C SER A 24 -17.73 -4.58 -22.42
N GLY A 25 -18.94 -4.33 -21.89
CA GLY A 25 -20.04 -5.31 -21.93
C GLY A 25 -19.69 -6.64 -21.25
N VAL A 26 -18.77 -6.62 -20.28
CA VAL A 26 -18.38 -7.79 -19.48
C VAL A 26 -19.25 -7.83 -18.24
N LYS A 27 -19.77 -9.01 -17.88
CA LYS A 27 -20.59 -9.16 -16.67
C LYS A 27 -19.69 -9.43 -15.47
N VAL A 28 -19.59 -8.47 -14.56
CA VAL A 28 -18.89 -8.59 -13.27
C VAL A 28 -19.90 -8.35 -12.15
N GLU A 29 -20.00 -9.28 -11.22
CA GLU A 29 -20.89 -9.20 -10.07
C GLU A 29 -20.09 -9.06 -8.78
N LEU A 30 -20.48 -8.12 -7.92
CA LEU A 30 -19.89 -7.97 -6.60
C LEU A 30 -20.41 -9.07 -5.68
N THR A 31 -19.54 -9.67 -4.87
CA THR A 31 -19.94 -10.67 -3.88
C THR A 31 -20.97 -10.09 -2.91
N LYS A 32 -22.05 -10.83 -2.67
CA LYS A 32 -23.05 -10.48 -1.65
C LYS A 32 -22.46 -10.68 -0.26
N ASP A 33 -22.89 -9.85 0.69
CA ASP A 33 -22.56 -10.00 2.12
C ASP A 33 -21.05 -9.98 2.44
N PHE A 34 -20.26 -9.26 1.63
CA PHE A 34 -18.85 -9.08 1.89
C PHE A 34 -18.61 -8.15 3.09
N GLU A 35 -17.99 -8.69 4.16
CA GLU A 35 -17.66 -7.94 5.37
C GLU A 35 -16.15 -7.74 5.50
N MET A 36 -15.71 -6.47 5.43
CA MET A 36 -14.31 -6.11 5.58
C MET A 36 -13.85 -6.35 7.03
N GLY A 37 -12.78 -7.12 7.20
CA GLY A 37 -12.25 -7.59 8.48
C GLY A 37 -12.63 -9.05 8.80
N VAL A 38 -13.66 -9.60 8.13
CA VAL A 38 -14.13 -10.97 8.33
C VAL A 38 -13.91 -11.78 7.05
N SER A 39 -14.60 -11.43 5.95
CA SER A 39 -14.54 -12.16 4.69
C SER A 39 -13.12 -12.19 4.09
N ASN A 40 -12.37 -11.09 4.19
CA ASN A 40 -10.99 -11.00 3.67
C ASN A 40 -9.92 -11.65 4.58
N LYS A 41 -10.33 -12.25 5.71
CA LYS A 41 -9.44 -12.92 6.66
C LYS A 41 -9.62 -14.43 6.68
N THR A 42 -10.59 -14.97 5.95
CA THR A 42 -10.78 -16.41 5.84
C THR A 42 -9.61 -17.07 5.12
N PRO A 43 -9.26 -18.33 5.44
CA PRO A 43 -8.22 -19.07 4.73
C PRO A 43 -8.48 -19.15 3.22
N GLU A 44 -9.74 -19.22 2.81
CA GLU A 44 -10.17 -19.29 1.40
C GLU A 44 -9.83 -17.97 0.68
N PHE A 45 -10.11 -16.83 1.31
CA PHE A 45 -9.78 -15.53 0.73
C PHE A 45 -8.26 -15.30 0.69
N LEU A 46 -7.54 -15.69 1.74
CA LEU A 46 -6.09 -15.54 1.81
C LEU A 46 -5.34 -16.41 0.78
N LYS A 47 -5.94 -17.52 0.34
CA LYS A 47 -5.43 -18.28 -0.83
C LYS A 47 -5.52 -17.49 -2.13
N MET A 48 -6.52 -16.61 -2.26
CA MET A 48 -6.68 -15.77 -3.45
C MET A 48 -5.82 -14.50 -3.40
N ASN A 49 -5.72 -13.87 -2.24
CA ASN A 49 -4.83 -12.74 -2.00
C ASN A 49 -4.14 -12.90 -0.64
N PRO A 50 -2.84 -13.21 -0.59
CA PRO A 50 -2.13 -13.47 0.66
C PRO A 50 -2.03 -12.23 1.57
N ILE A 51 -2.25 -11.02 1.04
CA ILE A 51 -2.27 -9.77 1.82
C ILE A 51 -3.65 -9.56 2.47
N GLY A 52 -4.70 -10.25 2.01
CA GLY A 52 -6.07 -10.07 2.47
C GLY A 52 -6.63 -8.68 2.13
N LYS A 53 -6.16 -8.07 1.03
CA LYS A 53 -6.68 -6.80 0.51
C LYS A 53 -7.78 -7.05 -0.52
N VAL A 54 -8.58 -6.02 -0.73
CA VAL A 54 -9.67 -5.98 -1.72
C VAL A 54 -9.44 -4.82 -2.70
N PRO A 55 -9.89 -4.93 -3.97
CA PRO A 55 -10.68 -6.04 -4.54
C PRO A 55 -9.85 -7.27 -4.94
N VAL A 56 -10.54 -8.40 -5.10
CA VAL A 56 -10.04 -9.64 -5.73
C VAL A 56 -11.08 -10.13 -6.74
N LEU A 57 -10.66 -10.43 -7.96
CA LEU A 57 -11.52 -10.98 -9.02
C LEU A 57 -11.30 -12.49 -9.13
N GLU A 58 -12.36 -13.28 -9.06
CA GLU A 58 -12.33 -14.70 -9.40
C GLU A 58 -12.49 -14.90 -10.91
N THR A 59 -11.64 -15.76 -11.47
CA THR A 59 -11.70 -16.19 -12.87
C THR A 59 -11.59 -17.72 -12.94
N SER A 60 -11.92 -18.31 -14.09
CA SER A 60 -11.76 -19.76 -14.32
C SER A 60 -10.32 -20.23 -14.21
N ASP A 61 -9.36 -19.34 -14.49
CA ASP A 61 -7.93 -19.68 -14.56
C ASP A 61 -7.18 -19.31 -13.27
N GLY A 62 -7.89 -18.72 -12.30
CA GLY A 62 -7.36 -18.31 -11.01
C GLY A 62 -7.75 -16.88 -10.59
N PRO A 63 -7.49 -16.51 -9.34
CA PRO A 63 -7.82 -15.19 -8.82
C PRO A 63 -6.82 -14.13 -9.29
N ILE A 64 -7.31 -12.90 -9.44
CA ILE A 64 -6.51 -11.71 -9.75
C ILE A 64 -6.73 -10.69 -8.65
N PHE A 65 -5.64 -10.21 -8.03
CA PHE A 65 -5.67 -9.10 -7.08
C PHE A 65 -4.91 -7.90 -7.64
N GLU A 66 -5.01 -6.75 -6.95
CA GLU A 66 -4.67 -5.41 -7.43
C GLU A 66 -5.72 -4.79 -8.36
N SER A 67 -6.31 -3.67 -7.93
CA SER A 67 -7.45 -3.05 -8.61
C SER A 67 -7.18 -2.60 -10.04
N ASN A 68 -5.98 -2.07 -10.30
CA ASN A 68 -5.58 -1.70 -11.65
C ASN A 68 -5.40 -2.95 -12.53
N ALA A 69 -4.82 -4.04 -12.00
CA ALA A 69 -4.66 -5.30 -12.73
C ALA A 69 -6.01 -5.96 -13.05
N ILE A 70 -6.98 -5.91 -12.12
CA ILE A 70 -8.34 -6.39 -12.34
C ILE A 70 -9.03 -5.59 -13.45
N ALA A 71 -8.96 -4.25 -13.42
CA ALA A 71 -9.57 -3.41 -14.46
C ALA A 71 -8.97 -3.68 -15.85
N ARG A 72 -7.64 -3.86 -15.91
CA ARG A 72 -6.90 -4.30 -17.10
C ARG A 72 -7.40 -5.64 -17.64
N TYR A 73 -7.54 -6.63 -16.76
CA TYR A 73 -8.03 -7.95 -17.14
C TYR A 73 -9.46 -7.87 -17.71
N VAL A 74 -10.37 -7.20 -17.01
CA VAL A 74 -11.77 -7.03 -17.44
C VAL A 74 -11.85 -6.37 -18.82
N ALA A 75 -11.05 -5.32 -19.05
CA ALA A 75 -11.05 -4.65 -20.35
C ALA A 75 -10.51 -5.56 -21.48
N ARG A 76 -9.50 -6.40 -21.21
CA ARG A 76 -8.90 -7.31 -22.21
C ARG A 76 -9.75 -8.54 -22.57
N LEU A 77 -10.81 -8.83 -21.82
CA LEU A 77 -11.72 -9.94 -22.15
C LEU A 77 -12.51 -9.71 -23.44
N LYS A 78 -12.50 -8.48 -23.97
CA LYS A 78 -13.03 -8.13 -25.29
C LYS A 78 -11.90 -7.58 -26.17
N PRO A 79 -11.58 -8.22 -27.30
CA PRO A 79 -10.47 -7.79 -28.17
C PRO A 79 -10.61 -6.36 -28.71
N ASP A 80 -11.84 -5.94 -29.06
CA ASP A 80 -12.11 -4.65 -29.69
C ASP A 80 -12.53 -3.57 -28.67
N ASN A 81 -11.85 -3.55 -27.52
CA ASN A 81 -12.21 -2.64 -26.44
C ASN A 81 -11.47 -1.29 -26.54
N PRO A 82 -12.19 -0.16 -26.65
CA PRO A 82 -11.55 1.16 -26.75
C PRO A 82 -10.77 1.57 -25.50
N LEU A 83 -10.97 0.90 -24.36
CA LEU A 83 -10.38 1.30 -23.07
C LEU A 83 -8.85 1.20 -23.00
N TYR A 84 -8.21 0.51 -23.96
CA TYR A 84 -6.77 0.24 -23.97
C TYR A 84 -5.95 1.06 -24.98
N GLY A 85 -6.61 1.97 -25.70
CA GLY A 85 -6.00 2.65 -26.83
C GLY A 85 -5.78 1.72 -28.01
N SER A 86 -5.26 2.30 -29.09
CA SER A 86 -5.11 1.68 -30.42
C SER A 86 -3.66 1.62 -30.90
N SER A 87 -2.73 2.22 -30.14
CA SER A 87 -1.31 2.28 -30.49
C SER A 87 -0.43 2.07 -29.26
N LEU A 88 0.85 1.72 -29.49
CA LEU A 88 1.82 1.54 -28.39
C LEU A 88 2.02 2.80 -27.55
N ILE A 89 1.93 3.99 -28.17
CA ILE A 89 2.07 5.25 -27.45
C ILE A 89 0.84 5.56 -26.60
N GLU A 90 -0.37 5.28 -27.09
CA GLU A 90 -1.58 5.40 -26.28
C GLU A 90 -1.57 4.42 -25.11
N TYR A 91 -1.12 3.18 -25.34
CA TYR A 91 -0.92 2.22 -24.27
C TYR A 91 0.02 2.76 -23.19
N GLY A 92 1.19 3.29 -23.59
CA GLY A 92 2.15 3.90 -22.67
C GLY A 92 1.54 5.06 -21.86
N HIS A 93 0.78 5.95 -22.50
CA HIS A 93 0.10 7.04 -21.81
C HIS A 93 -1.00 6.56 -20.85
N ILE A 94 -1.74 5.51 -21.21
CA ILE A 94 -2.78 4.94 -20.33
C ILE A 94 -2.14 4.40 -19.07
N GLU A 95 -1.08 3.60 -19.20
CA GLU A 95 -0.33 3.06 -18.07
C GLU A 95 0.28 4.19 -17.21
N GLN A 96 0.88 5.20 -17.86
CA GLN A 96 1.41 6.40 -17.19
C GLN A 96 0.35 7.06 -16.29
N TRP A 97 -0.86 7.30 -16.79
CA TRP A 97 -1.91 7.96 -16.02
C TRP A 97 -2.52 7.06 -14.94
N MET A 98 -2.60 5.75 -15.17
CA MET A 98 -3.03 4.79 -14.15
C MET A 98 -2.05 4.75 -12.97
N ASP A 99 -0.75 4.77 -13.26
CA ASP A 99 0.30 4.77 -12.24
C ASP A 99 0.38 6.12 -11.54
N PHE A 100 0.39 7.23 -12.28
CA PHE A 100 0.31 8.58 -11.72
C PHE A 100 -0.90 8.73 -10.79
N SER A 101 -2.06 8.20 -11.18
CA SER A 101 -3.25 8.23 -10.32
C SER A 101 -3.05 7.47 -9.01
N ALA A 102 -2.34 6.33 -9.03
CA ALA A 102 -2.06 5.55 -7.83
C ALA A 102 -0.99 6.21 -6.93
N THR A 103 0.07 6.75 -7.52
CA THR A 103 1.26 7.22 -6.79
C THR A 103 1.25 8.70 -6.47
N GLU A 104 0.48 9.52 -7.18
CA GLU A 104 0.47 10.99 -6.97
C GLU A 104 -0.89 11.51 -6.51
N ILE A 105 -1.99 10.85 -6.88
CA ILE A 105 -3.34 11.27 -6.47
C ILE A 105 -3.81 10.47 -5.26
N ASP A 106 -3.93 9.14 -5.40
CA ASP A 106 -4.57 8.29 -4.40
C ASP A 106 -3.79 8.28 -3.07
N ILE A 107 -2.47 8.13 -3.13
CA ILE A 107 -1.64 8.10 -1.92
C ILE A 107 -1.67 9.43 -1.16
N ASN A 108 -1.75 10.56 -1.86
CA ASN A 108 -1.76 11.88 -1.24
C ASN A 108 -3.15 12.24 -0.69
N ILE A 109 -4.23 11.80 -1.36
CA ILE A 109 -5.60 11.81 -0.79
C ILE A 109 -5.64 10.97 0.48
N ALA A 110 -5.10 9.74 0.46
CA ALA A 110 -5.06 8.85 1.61
C ALA A 110 -4.27 9.45 2.79
N ARG A 111 -3.10 10.05 2.50
CA ARG A 111 -2.25 10.71 3.51
C ARG A 111 -2.95 11.88 4.22
N TRP A 112 -3.82 12.60 3.51
CA TRP A 112 -4.64 13.65 4.09
C TRP A 112 -5.88 13.09 4.81
N LEU A 113 -6.65 12.23 4.16
CA LEU A 113 -7.96 11.79 4.63
C LEU A 113 -7.89 10.78 5.79
N TYR A 114 -7.07 9.74 5.66
CA TYR A 114 -7.14 8.58 6.55
C TYR A 114 -6.78 8.89 8.00
N PRO A 115 -5.76 9.71 8.31
CA PRO A 115 -5.51 10.12 9.68
C PRO A 115 -6.67 10.91 10.29
N ARG A 116 -7.36 11.76 9.50
CA ARG A 116 -8.54 12.51 9.98
C ARG A 116 -9.71 11.60 10.32
N LEU A 117 -9.88 10.51 9.56
CA LEU A 117 -10.90 9.48 9.81
C LEU A 117 -10.51 8.47 10.91
N GLY A 118 -9.31 8.60 11.51
CA GLY A 118 -8.84 7.68 12.55
C GLY A 118 -8.22 6.38 12.03
N TYR A 119 -7.96 6.26 10.73
CA TYR A 119 -7.30 5.10 10.11
C TYR A 119 -5.77 5.21 10.08
N GLY A 120 -5.20 6.19 10.79
CA GLY A 120 -3.76 6.40 10.88
C GLY A 120 -3.41 7.43 11.95
N LEU A 121 -2.12 7.51 12.29
CA LEU A 121 -1.62 8.55 13.19
C LEU A 121 -1.71 9.91 12.50
N TYR A 122 -2.42 10.85 13.13
CA TYR A 122 -2.44 12.23 12.68
C TYR A 122 -1.18 12.97 13.12
N LEU A 123 -0.44 13.49 12.14
CA LEU A 123 0.72 14.36 12.32
C LEU A 123 0.52 15.59 11.42
N PRO A 124 0.39 16.81 11.98
CA PRO A 124 0.16 18.01 11.17
C PRO A 124 1.18 18.20 10.02
N PRO A 125 2.51 18.03 10.24
CA PRO A 125 3.47 18.16 9.14
C PRO A 125 3.29 17.10 8.04
N ALA A 126 2.80 15.90 8.40
CA ALA A 126 2.56 14.85 7.42
C ALA A 126 1.33 15.16 6.57
N GLU A 127 0.29 15.74 7.17
CA GLU A 127 -0.90 16.21 6.45
C GLU A 127 -0.54 17.37 5.51
N GLU A 128 0.15 18.40 6.00
CA GLU A 128 0.58 19.56 5.19
C GLU A 128 1.39 19.12 3.97
N ALA A 129 2.32 18.19 4.16
CA ALA A 129 3.10 17.60 3.07
C ALA A 129 2.21 16.83 2.07
N GLY A 130 1.20 16.09 2.55
CA GLY A 130 0.23 15.39 1.72
C GLY A 130 -0.63 16.36 0.89
N ILE A 131 -1.09 17.46 1.49
CA ILE A 131 -1.84 18.53 0.80
C ILE A 131 -0.98 19.17 -0.28
N ALA A 132 0.27 19.53 0.04
CA ALA A 132 1.19 20.15 -0.91
C ALA A 132 1.51 19.22 -2.09
N ALA A 133 1.74 17.93 -1.83
CA ALA A 133 1.97 16.93 -2.87
C ALA A 133 0.73 16.72 -3.75
N LEU A 134 -0.47 16.62 -3.14
CA LEU A 134 -1.71 16.51 -3.89
C LEU A 134 -1.94 17.74 -4.79
N LYS A 135 -1.72 18.96 -4.28
CA LYS A 135 -1.83 20.18 -5.09
C LYS A 135 -0.88 20.18 -6.29
N ARG A 136 0.37 19.72 -6.11
CA ARG A 136 1.33 19.57 -7.21
C ARG A 136 0.84 18.58 -8.27
N ALA A 137 0.31 17.44 -7.85
CA ALA A 137 -0.25 16.44 -8.76
C ALA A 137 -1.49 16.98 -9.50
N LEU A 138 -2.37 17.69 -8.79
CA LEU A 138 -3.52 18.36 -9.39
C LEU A 138 -3.13 19.45 -10.38
N GLU A 139 -2.05 20.19 -10.15
CA GLU A 139 -1.52 21.19 -11.09
C GLU A 139 -1.04 20.54 -12.40
N ALA A 140 -0.29 19.44 -12.30
CA ALA A 140 0.16 18.69 -13.47
C ALA A 140 -1.03 18.14 -14.27
N LEU A 141 -2.02 17.58 -13.57
CA LEU A 141 -3.27 17.09 -14.17
C LEU A 141 -4.08 18.23 -14.79
N ASN A 142 -4.17 19.38 -14.12
CA ASN A 142 -4.89 20.57 -14.58
C ASN A 142 -4.26 21.12 -15.87
N THR A 143 -2.93 21.16 -15.94
CA THR A 143 -2.17 21.56 -17.13
C THR A 143 -2.46 20.62 -18.30
N HIS A 144 -2.40 19.30 -18.08
CA HIS A 144 -2.72 18.32 -19.12
C HIS A 144 -4.16 18.49 -19.64
N LEU A 145 -5.11 18.65 -18.73
CA LEU A 145 -6.53 18.77 -19.07
C LEU A 145 -6.90 20.14 -19.67
N ALA A 146 -6.01 21.13 -19.68
CA ALA A 146 -6.31 22.44 -20.28
C ALA A 146 -6.68 22.32 -21.76
N SER A 147 -6.02 21.42 -22.49
CA SER A 147 -6.24 21.16 -23.92
C SER A 147 -6.84 19.79 -24.23
N ASN A 148 -7.17 18.98 -23.21
CA ASN A 148 -7.66 17.61 -23.40
C ASN A 148 -8.99 17.38 -22.66
N THR A 149 -9.95 16.74 -23.34
CA THR A 149 -11.23 16.33 -22.74
C THR A 149 -11.07 15.10 -21.85
N TYR A 150 -10.28 14.13 -22.31
CA TYR A 150 -9.93 12.88 -21.63
C TYR A 150 -8.42 12.79 -21.44
N LEU A 151 -7.95 11.84 -20.66
CA LEU A 151 -6.52 11.70 -20.37
C LEU A 151 -5.70 11.22 -21.57
N VAL A 152 -6.28 10.35 -22.40
CA VAL A 152 -5.60 9.78 -23.57
C VAL A 152 -6.55 9.73 -24.76
N GLY A 153 -6.12 10.26 -25.90
CA GLY A 153 -6.89 10.27 -27.14
C GLY A 153 -8.17 11.10 -27.03
N HIS A 154 -9.24 10.61 -27.68
CA HIS A 154 -10.52 11.32 -27.81
C HIS A 154 -11.70 10.61 -27.13
N GLY A 155 -11.45 9.60 -26.29
CA GLY A 155 -12.47 8.82 -25.62
C GLY A 155 -12.05 8.36 -24.23
N VAL A 156 -13.01 7.77 -23.50
CA VAL A 156 -12.75 7.20 -22.18
C VAL A 156 -11.83 5.99 -22.30
N THR A 157 -10.78 5.98 -21.49
CA THR A 157 -9.84 4.85 -21.35
C THR A 157 -9.76 4.36 -19.91
N LEU A 158 -8.97 3.32 -19.66
CA LEU A 158 -8.66 2.90 -18.28
C LEU A 158 -7.99 4.01 -17.46
N ALA A 159 -7.23 4.92 -18.10
CA ALA A 159 -6.67 6.08 -17.42
C ALA A 159 -7.78 6.91 -16.77
N ASP A 160 -8.83 7.22 -17.53
CA ASP A 160 -9.93 8.07 -17.06
C ASP A 160 -10.74 7.39 -15.95
N ILE A 161 -11.00 6.08 -16.11
CA ILE A 161 -11.71 5.27 -15.12
C ILE A 161 -10.94 5.27 -13.79
N VAL A 162 -9.65 4.92 -13.82
CA VAL A 162 -8.82 4.84 -12.61
C VAL A 162 -8.69 6.21 -11.95
N MET A 163 -8.41 7.25 -12.75
CA MET A 163 -8.27 8.62 -12.25
C MET A 163 -9.53 9.10 -11.56
N THR A 164 -10.68 8.93 -12.20
CA THR A 164 -11.98 9.38 -11.67
C THR A 164 -12.35 8.64 -10.39
N CYS A 165 -12.16 7.32 -10.33
CA CYS A 165 -12.39 6.55 -9.10
C CYS A 165 -11.53 7.03 -7.93
N ASN A 166 -10.25 7.32 -8.16
CA ASN A 166 -9.34 7.82 -7.13
C ASN A 166 -9.71 9.25 -6.69
N LEU A 167 -9.97 10.16 -7.64
CA LEU A 167 -10.43 11.53 -7.36
C LEU A 167 -11.76 11.54 -6.60
N SER A 168 -12.66 10.58 -6.85
CA SER A 168 -14.00 10.57 -6.25
C SER A 168 -13.99 10.57 -4.72
N ILE A 169 -13.00 9.92 -4.09
CA ILE A 169 -12.84 9.95 -2.63
C ILE A 169 -12.42 11.35 -2.16
N GLY A 170 -11.48 11.98 -2.88
CA GLY A 170 -11.06 13.36 -2.62
C GLY A 170 -12.24 14.32 -2.72
N PHE A 171 -12.96 14.31 -3.83
CA PHE A 171 -14.13 15.17 -4.08
C PHE A 171 -15.24 14.97 -3.05
N LYS A 172 -15.53 13.73 -2.64
CA LYS A 172 -16.58 13.45 -1.63
C LYS A 172 -16.19 13.89 -0.22
N ALA A 173 -14.89 13.83 0.12
CA ALA A 173 -14.47 13.91 1.52
C ALA A 173 -13.68 15.17 1.89
N ILE A 174 -12.75 15.66 1.05
CA ILE A 174 -11.74 16.66 1.46
C ILE A 174 -11.51 17.80 0.46
N MET A 175 -11.83 17.60 -0.82
CA MET A 175 -11.61 18.59 -1.87
C MET A 175 -12.80 19.54 -1.96
N THR A 176 -12.81 20.56 -1.11
CA THR A 176 -13.86 21.59 -1.09
C THR A 176 -13.83 22.46 -2.34
N LYS A 177 -14.92 23.20 -2.59
CA LYS A 177 -15.00 24.11 -3.74
C LYS A 177 -13.86 25.14 -3.78
N SER A 178 -13.38 25.60 -2.61
CA SER A 178 -12.24 26.51 -2.50
C SER A 178 -10.94 25.89 -3.04
N LEU A 179 -10.73 24.58 -2.80
CA LEU A 179 -9.60 23.85 -3.35
C LEU A 179 -9.79 23.60 -4.85
N THR A 180 -10.93 23.08 -5.27
CA THR A 180 -11.12 22.67 -6.68
C THR A 180 -11.17 23.83 -7.65
N SER A 181 -11.59 25.02 -7.20
CA SER A 181 -11.59 26.23 -8.02
C SER A 181 -10.18 26.69 -8.44
N GLN A 182 -9.12 26.23 -7.75
CA GLN A 182 -7.73 26.45 -8.17
C GLN A 182 -7.35 25.57 -9.38
N PHE A 183 -8.08 24.48 -9.63
CA PHE A 183 -7.81 23.50 -10.68
C PHE A 183 -9.05 23.31 -11.59
N PRO A 184 -9.48 24.36 -12.31
CA PRO A 184 -10.76 24.36 -13.02
C PRO A 184 -10.85 23.27 -14.09
N HIS A 185 -9.73 22.88 -14.70
CA HIS A 185 -9.70 21.84 -15.73
C HIS A 185 -9.88 20.44 -15.15
N VAL A 186 -9.35 20.20 -13.95
CA VAL A 186 -9.59 18.97 -13.17
C VAL A 186 -11.03 18.91 -12.71
N GLU A 187 -11.57 20.02 -12.20
CA GLU A 187 -12.97 20.08 -11.77
C GLU A 187 -13.93 19.80 -12.93
N ARG A 188 -13.73 20.46 -14.07
CA ARG A 188 -14.50 20.21 -15.31
C ARG A 188 -14.40 18.75 -15.74
N TYR A 189 -13.18 18.20 -15.78
CA TYR A 189 -12.96 16.80 -16.14
C TYR A 189 -13.69 15.84 -15.19
N PHE A 190 -13.55 16.02 -13.87
CA PHE A 190 -14.17 15.15 -12.88
C PHE A 190 -15.69 15.12 -13.04
N TRP A 191 -16.33 16.29 -13.17
CA TRP A 191 -17.77 16.39 -13.35
C TRP A 191 -18.24 15.84 -14.71
N THR A 192 -17.45 16.00 -15.77
CA THR A 192 -17.73 15.33 -17.05
C THR A 192 -17.75 13.82 -16.86
N MET A 193 -16.74 13.25 -16.20
CA MET A 193 -16.58 11.80 -16.05
C MET A 193 -17.66 11.17 -15.16
N VAL A 194 -17.90 11.70 -13.96
CA VAL A 194 -18.87 11.09 -13.03
C VAL A 194 -20.31 11.15 -13.51
N ASN A 195 -20.63 12.06 -14.43
CA ASN A 195 -21.96 12.19 -15.03
C ASN A 195 -22.16 11.33 -16.29
N GLN A 196 -21.12 10.67 -16.80
CA GLN A 196 -21.28 9.66 -17.85
C GLN A 196 -22.16 8.50 -17.35
N PRO A 197 -23.07 7.92 -18.16
CA PRO A 197 -24.00 6.89 -17.71
C PRO A 197 -23.33 5.69 -17.02
N ASN A 198 -22.23 5.19 -17.60
CA ASN A 198 -21.48 4.05 -17.07
C ASN A 198 -20.81 4.35 -15.72
N PHE A 199 -20.36 5.58 -15.51
CA PHE A 199 -19.80 6.03 -14.24
C PHE A 199 -20.90 6.23 -13.20
N LYS A 200 -21.96 6.95 -13.55
CA LYS A 200 -23.09 7.27 -12.67
C LYS A 200 -23.78 6.01 -12.16
N LYS A 201 -23.91 4.98 -13.00
CA LYS A 201 -24.47 3.67 -12.62
C LYS A 201 -23.73 3.02 -11.44
N ILE A 202 -22.41 3.18 -11.37
CA ILE A 202 -21.56 2.54 -10.35
C ILE A 202 -21.27 3.48 -9.17
N LEU A 203 -20.97 4.75 -9.45
CA LEU A 203 -20.56 5.73 -8.44
C LEU A 203 -21.75 6.37 -7.72
N GLY A 204 -22.94 6.31 -8.32
CA GLY A 204 -24.13 7.05 -7.90
C GLY A 204 -23.99 8.57 -8.08
N ASP A 205 -24.88 9.32 -7.44
CA ASP A 205 -24.76 10.77 -7.38
C ASP A 205 -23.62 11.18 -6.43
N ILE A 206 -22.77 12.08 -6.90
CA ILE A 206 -21.62 12.58 -6.15
C ILE A 206 -21.95 13.96 -5.60
N LYS A 207 -21.92 14.09 -4.28
CA LYS A 207 -21.91 15.39 -3.59
C LYS A 207 -20.47 15.75 -3.25
N GLN A 208 -20.05 16.95 -3.62
CA GLN A 208 -18.73 17.47 -3.25
C GLN A 208 -18.66 17.82 -1.76
N ALA A 209 -17.47 17.69 -1.18
CA ALA A 209 -17.19 18.06 0.20
C ALA A 209 -17.45 19.55 0.44
N GLU A 210 -18.29 19.87 1.41
CA GLU A 210 -18.53 21.25 1.85
C GLU A 210 -17.44 21.72 2.82
N SER A 211 -16.89 20.80 3.60
CA SER A 211 -15.82 21.05 4.58
C SER A 211 -14.91 19.83 4.69
N ILE A 212 -13.72 20.05 5.24
CA ILE A 212 -12.77 18.97 5.55
C ILE A 212 -13.24 18.28 6.83
N PRO A 213 -13.20 16.94 6.93
CA PRO A 213 -13.68 16.23 8.12
C PRO A 213 -12.87 16.66 9.36
N PRO A 214 -13.54 16.85 10.51
CA PRO A 214 -12.83 17.09 11.76
C PRO A 214 -11.96 15.89 12.10
N LEU A 215 -10.95 16.10 12.92
CA LEU A 215 -10.16 14.99 13.46
C LEU A 215 -11.06 14.09 14.28
N ALA A 216 -11.10 12.80 13.95
CA ALA A 216 -11.84 11.83 14.72
C ALA A 216 -11.39 11.89 16.19
N SER A 217 -12.32 12.24 17.09
CA SER A 217 -12.10 12.21 18.53
C SER A 217 -11.66 10.79 18.89
N LYS A 218 -10.48 10.64 19.49
CA LYS A 218 -10.01 9.34 20.01
C LYS A 218 -11.08 8.80 21.00
N LYS A 219 -11.99 7.95 20.55
CA LYS A 219 -12.44 6.86 21.42
C LYS A 219 -11.22 5.95 21.48
N PRO A 220 -10.62 5.72 22.68
CA PRO A 220 -9.61 4.70 22.80
C PRO A 220 -10.19 3.44 22.18
N ALA A 221 -9.45 2.81 21.25
CA ALA A 221 -9.71 1.43 20.94
C ALA A 221 -9.81 0.73 22.29
N GLN A 222 -10.98 0.19 22.62
CA GLN A 222 -11.14 -0.66 23.79
C GLN A 222 -10.13 -1.78 23.62
N THR A 223 -8.99 -1.66 24.29
CA THR A 223 -8.25 -2.80 24.80
C THR A 223 -9.29 -3.60 25.54
N LYS A 224 -9.75 -4.70 24.93
CA LYS A 224 -10.50 -5.72 25.64
C LYS A 224 -9.61 -6.12 26.81
N GLU A 225 -9.97 -5.67 28.01
CA GLU A 225 -9.45 -6.23 29.24
C GLU A 225 -9.56 -7.75 29.13
N PRO A 226 -8.49 -8.52 29.39
CA PRO A 226 -8.62 -9.94 29.61
C PRO A 226 -9.59 -10.15 30.77
N ALA A 227 -10.69 -10.83 30.50
CA ALA A 227 -11.66 -11.20 31.52
C ALA A 227 -10.95 -11.91 32.70
N LYS A 228 -11.13 -11.36 33.90
CA LYS A 228 -10.76 -12.00 35.18
C LYS A 228 -11.27 -13.45 35.21
N PRO A 229 -10.41 -14.45 35.48
CA PRO A 229 -10.89 -15.78 35.86
C PRO A 229 -11.50 -15.72 37.27
N LYS A 230 -12.69 -16.30 37.44
CA LYS A 230 -13.32 -16.54 38.75
C LYS A 230 -12.46 -17.53 39.58
N PRO A 231 -12.42 -17.41 40.92
CA PRO A 231 -11.64 -18.31 41.77
C PRO A 231 -12.32 -19.69 41.88
N LYS A 232 -11.52 -20.75 41.79
CA LYS A 232 -11.86 -22.10 42.29
C LYS A 232 -10.93 -22.45 43.45
N GLU A 233 -11.53 -23.07 44.46
CA GLU A 233 -11.02 -23.40 45.79
C GLU A 233 -9.76 -24.29 45.80
N GLU A 234 -8.91 -24.05 46.80
CA GLU A 234 -7.79 -24.92 47.23
C GLU A 234 -8.29 -26.23 47.88
N PRO A 235 -7.40 -27.22 48.10
CA PRO A 235 -6.87 -27.34 49.46
C PRO A 235 -5.36 -27.68 49.58
N LYS A 236 -4.68 -26.85 50.38
CA LYS A 236 -3.67 -27.09 51.44
C LYS A 236 -2.73 -28.31 51.39
N LYS A 237 -1.42 -28.00 51.48
CA LYS A 237 -0.40 -28.42 52.51
C LYS A 237 1.00 -28.07 51.97
N GLU A 238 2.06 -27.72 52.69
CA GLU A 238 2.36 -27.35 54.08
C GLU A 238 3.78 -26.71 54.02
N VAL A 239 4.11 -25.85 54.98
CA VAL A 239 5.25 -24.91 55.01
C VAL A 239 6.51 -25.54 55.62
N LYS A 240 7.71 -25.15 55.16
CA LYS A 240 8.89 -24.93 56.04
C LYS A 240 9.74 -23.73 55.57
N LYS A 241 10.00 -22.83 56.51
CA LYS A 241 10.80 -21.57 56.48
C LYS A 241 12.24 -21.84 56.90
N GLU A 242 13.18 -21.00 56.43
CA GLU A 242 14.13 -20.15 57.21
C GLU A 242 15.11 -19.50 56.21
N GLU A 243 14.98 -18.21 55.90
CA GLU A 243 15.52 -17.00 56.58
C GLU A 243 16.91 -16.60 56.07
N VAL A 244 17.03 -15.41 55.45
CA VAL A 244 17.82 -14.23 55.89
C VAL A 244 17.46 -13.01 54.99
N LYS A 245 17.20 -11.86 55.61
CA LYS A 245 17.09 -10.48 55.07
C LYS A 245 18.25 -9.65 55.69
N PRO A 246 18.53 -8.37 55.33
CA PRO A 246 18.11 -7.55 54.18
C PRO A 246 19.25 -6.66 53.56
N LYS A 247 19.05 -6.16 52.31
CA LYS A 247 19.27 -4.75 51.90
C LYS A 247 19.01 -4.52 50.39
N GLU A 248 17.90 -3.85 50.07
CA GLU A 248 17.72 -2.65 49.22
C GLU A 248 18.93 -2.14 48.39
N VAL A 249 18.88 -1.70 47.12
CA VAL A 249 17.83 -1.22 46.17
C VAL A 249 18.42 -1.30 44.73
N ALA A 250 17.63 -1.68 43.71
CA ALA A 250 17.52 -0.99 42.39
C ALA A 250 16.78 -1.86 41.35
N GLU A 251 15.92 -1.20 40.57
CA GLU A 251 14.94 -1.73 39.61
C GLU A 251 15.50 -2.68 38.54
N GLU A 252 14.84 -3.84 38.37
CA GLU A 252 14.95 -4.72 37.20
C GLU A 252 13.55 -4.91 36.58
N GLU A 253 13.36 -4.36 35.38
CA GLU A 253 12.33 -4.79 34.43
C GLU A 253 12.80 -6.09 33.73
N GLU A 254 12.10 -7.20 33.96
CA GLU A 254 12.08 -8.39 33.09
C GLU A 254 10.60 -8.72 32.79
N ALA A 255 10.15 -9.15 31.61
CA ALA A 255 10.79 -9.53 30.36
C ALA A 255 9.70 -9.67 29.25
N PRO A 256 10.04 -9.57 27.96
CA PRO A 256 9.26 -10.17 26.88
C PRO A 256 9.65 -11.65 26.68
N LYS A 257 8.66 -12.54 26.55
CA LYS A 257 8.83 -13.97 26.26
C LYS A 257 9.52 -14.24 24.91
N PRO A 258 10.23 -15.38 24.78
CA PRO A 258 11.36 -15.55 23.87
C PRO A 258 10.96 -15.79 22.40
N LYS A 259 11.64 -15.08 21.49
CA LYS A 259 11.70 -15.42 20.05
C LYS A 259 12.56 -16.67 19.86
N SER A 260 12.18 -17.53 18.91
CA SER A 260 13.02 -18.66 18.49
C SER A 260 14.39 -18.14 18.07
N LYS A 261 15.47 -18.61 18.73
CA LYS A 261 16.85 -18.25 18.38
C LYS A 261 17.10 -18.62 16.92
N ASN A 262 17.57 -17.67 16.13
CA ASN A 262 18.04 -17.94 14.78
C ASN A 262 19.27 -18.85 14.93
N PRO A 263 19.42 -19.95 14.15
CA PRO A 263 20.61 -20.79 14.20
C PRO A 263 21.94 -20.03 14.05
N LEU A 264 21.90 -18.84 13.43
CA LEU A 264 23.03 -17.93 13.29
C LEU A 264 23.39 -17.16 14.58
N ASP A 265 22.47 -17.05 15.54
CA ASP A 265 22.72 -16.41 16.86
C ASP A 265 23.60 -17.29 17.78
N LEU A 266 23.88 -18.53 17.36
CA LEU A 266 24.75 -19.48 18.06
C LEU A 266 26.20 -19.44 17.56
N LEU A 267 26.46 -18.71 16.47
CA LEU A 267 27.82 -18.56 15.94
C LEU A 267 28.60 -17.55 16.78
N PRO A 268 29.92 -17.73 16.94
CA PRO A 268 30.76 -16.74 17.60
C PRO A 268 30.65 -15.40 16.86
N PRO A 269 30.62 -14.27 17.58
CA PRO A 269 30.58 -12.96 16.96
C PRO A 269 31.85 -12.74 16.13
N SER A 270 31.67 -12.29 14.88
CA SER A 270 32.78 -11.97 14.00
C SER A 270 33.64 -10.85 14.58
N LYS A 271 34.95 -10.92 14.34
CA LYS A 271 35.88 -9.82 14.68
C LYS A 271 35.74 -8.62 13.74
N MET A 272 35.07 -8.79 12.60
CA MET A 272 34.85 -7.73 11.62
C MET A 272 33.67 -6.85 12.02
N ILE A 273 33.92 -5.55 12.27
CA ILE A 273 32.88 -4.55 12.55
C ILE A 273 32.50 -3.86 11.23
N LEU A 274 31.33 -4.19 10.68
CA LEU A 274 30.88 -3.68 9.38
C LEU A 274 30.71 -2.15 9.34
N ASP A 275 30.36 -1.51 10.46
CA ASP A 275 30.23 -0.06 10.53
C ASP A 275 31.58 0.67 10.39
N GLU A 276 32.66 0.07 10.90
CA GLU A 276 34.01 0.62 10.75
C GLU A 276 34.48 0.51 9.30
N TRP A 277 34.24 -0.64 8.66
CA TRP A 277 34.51 -0.81 7.24
C TRP A 277 33.68 0.16 6.39
N LYS A 278 32.39 0.31 6.68
CA LYS A 278 31.50 1.25 5.97
C LYS A 278 31.98 2.69 6.08
N ARG A 279 32.47 3.08 7.27
CA ARG A 279 33.08 4.39 7.49
C ARG A 279 34.35 4.57 6.66
N LEU A 280 35.27 3.60 6.69
CA LEU A 280 36.51 3.62 5.90
C LEU A 280 36.21 3.71 4.39
N TYR A 281 35.28 2.89 3.90
CA TYR A 281 34.82 2.88 2.52
C TYR A 281 34.24 4.24 2.09
N SER A 282 33.31 4.79 2.89
CA SER A 282 32.59 6.01 2.54
C SER A 282 33.49 7.26 2.55
N ASN A 283 34.51 7.26 3.41
CA ASN A 283 35.44 8.38 3.56
C ASN A 283 36.61 8.34 2.56
N THR A 284 36.87 7.20 1.92
CA THR A 284 37.93 7.07 0.91
C THR A 284 37.42 7.57 -0.45
N LYS A 285 37.78 8.81 -0.83
CA LYS A 285 37.36 9.42 -2.12
C LYS A 285 38.37 9.21 -3.26
N THR A 286 39.65 9.12 -2.93
CA THR A 286 40.76 8.85 -3.85
C THR A 286 41.55 7.63 -3.36
N ASN A 287 42.33 6.97 -4.24
CA ASN A 287 43.17 5.81 -3.91
C ASN A 287 42.39 4.60 -3.31
N PHE A 288 41.19 4.37 -3.82
CA PHE A 288 40.25 3.37 -3.33
C PHE A 288 40.84 1.95 -3.18
N ARG A 289 41.67 1.51 -4.11
CA ARG A 289 42.31 0.17 -4.05
C ARG A 289 43.36 0.07 -2.94
N GLU A 290 44.06 1.16 -2.64
CA GLU A 290 45.16 1.14 -1.66
C GLU A 290 44.64 1.27 -0.23
N VAL A 291 43.53 1.99 -0.04
CA VAL A 291 43.00 2.30 1.30
C VAL A 291 41.75 1.48 1.62
N ALA A 292 40.70 1.54 0.80
CA ALA A 292 39.42 0.87 1.10
C ALA A 292 39.48 -0.64 0.88
N ILE A 293 40.12 -1.10 -0.20
CA ILE A 293 40.26 -2.54 -0.47
C ILE A 293 41.28 -3.18 0.46
N LYS A 294 42.43 -2.54 0.71
CA LYS A 294 43.40 -3.05 1.70
C LYS A 294 42.78 -3.11 3.09
N GLY A 295 42.13 -2.04 3.54
CA GLY A 295 41.49 -2.01 4.85
C GLY A 295 40.33 -3.00 4.99
N PHE A 296 39.60 -3.31 3.90
CA PHE A 296 38.65 -4.42 3.89
C PHE A 296 39.34 -5.75 4.22
N TRP A 297 40.43 -6.08 3.54
CA TRP A 297 41.16 -7.33 3.78
C TRP A 297 41.84 -7.38 5.14
N ASP A 298 42.30 -6.24 5.67
CA ASP A 298 42.84 -6.15 7.02
C ASP A 298 41.77 -6.40 8.10
N MET A 299 40.49 -6.10 7.81
CA MET A 299 39.35 -6.30 8.72
C MET A 299 38.57 -7.59 8.46
N TYR A 300 38.74 -8.24 7.31
CA TYR A 300 37.92 -9.35 6.87
C TYR A 300 38.13 -10.58 7.74
N ASP A 301 37.02 -11.11 8.25
CA ASP A 301 36.98 -12.30 9.08
C ASP A 301 36.27 -13.44 8.32
N PRO A 302 37.03 -14.40 7.76
CA PRO A 302 36.46 -15.48 6.96
C PRO A 302 35.65 -16.49 7.78
N GLU A 303 35.81 -16.53 9.11
CA GLU A 303 35.01 -17.39 9.99
C GLU A 303 33.61 -16.81 10.23
N GLY A 304 33.49 -15.48 10.20
CA GLY A 304 32.23 -14.75 10.41
C GLY A 304 31.48 -14.36 9.14
N TYR A 305 32.18 -14.19 8.00
CA TYR A 305 31.60 -13.69 6.76
C TYR A 305 32.07 -14.47 5.52
N SER A 306 31.14 -14.85 4.66
CA SER A 306 31.44 -15.41 3.32
C SER A 306 31.34 -14.34 2.23
N LEU A 307 32.27 -14.34 1.27
CA LEU A 307 32.24 -13.43 0.12
C LEU A 307 31.66 -14.09 -1.13
N TRP A 308 30.73 -13.39 -1.77
CA TRP A 308 30.06 -13.87 -2.97
C TRP A 308 30.25 -12.87 -4.10
N PHE A 309 30.62 -13.37 -5.27
CA PHE A 309 30.64 -12.60 -6.49
C PHE A 309 29.44 -12.96 -7.35
N CYS A 310 28.62 -11.96 -7.68
CA CYS A 310 27.41 -12.14 -8.46
C CYS A 310 27.60 -11.56 -9.86
N ASN A 311 27.52 -12.42 -10.89
CA ASN A 311 27.46 -11.98 -12.27
C ASN A 311 26.01 -12.02 -12.76
N TYR A 312 25.59 -10.95 -13.42
CA TYR A 312 24.32 -10.93 -14.15
C TYR A 312 24.51 -11.61 -15.49
N LYS A 313 23.90 -12.78 -15.67
CA LYS A 313 24.00 -13.52 -16.94
C LYS A 313 23.01 -12.97 -17.98
N TYR A 314 21.88 -12.40 -17.55
CA TYR A 314 20.89 -11.61 -18.32
C TYR A 314 20.07 -10.71 -17.37
N MET A 315 19.36 -9.69 -17.90
CA MET A 315 18.63 -8.60 -17.18
C MET A 315 17.69 -9.00 -16.01
N MET A 316 17.41 -10.29 -15.79
CA MET A 316 16.52 -10.75 -14.69
C MET A 316 16.95 -12.05 -13.97
N LYS A 317 18.19 -12.54 -14.13
CA LYS A 317 18.66 -13.71 -13.34
C LYS A 317 20.08 -13.53 -12.81
N THR A 318 20.23 -13.64 -11.50
CA THR A 318 21.51 -13.58 -10.78
C THR A 318 22.14 -14.96 -10.70
N GLN A 319 23.43 -15.08 -11.05
CA GLN A 319 24.22 -16.28 -10.78
C GLN A 319 25.32 -15.91 -9.77
N SER A 320 25.23 -16.45 -8.55
CA SER A 320 26.17 -16.20 -7.46
C SER A 320 27.25 -17.28 -7.44
N HIS A 321 28.51 -16.85 -7.33
CA HIS A 321 29.67 -17.73 -7.15
C HIS A 321 30.31 -17.39 -5.79
N LEU A 322 30.62 -18.42 -5.00
CA LEU A 322 31.38 -18.26 -3.77
C LEU A 322 32.83 -17.95 -4.14
N LEU A 323 33.37 -16.86 -3.60
CA LEU A 323 34.81 -16.62 -3.61
C LEU A 323 35.37 -17.42 -2.43
N LEU A 324 36.11 -18.50 -2.74
CA LEU A 324 36.88 -19.26 -1.75
C LEU A 324 38.10 -18.46 -1.29
#